data_AF-A0A1A8HYU2-F1
#
_entry.id   AF-A0A1A8HYU2-F1
#
_cell.length_a   1.000
_cell.length_b   1.000
_cell.length_c   1.000
_cell.angle_alpha   90.00
_cell.angle_beta   90.00
_cell.angle_gamma   90.00
#
_symmetry.space_group_name_H-M   'P 1'
#
loop_
_entity.id
_entity.type
_entity.pdbx_description
1 polymer ?
#
loop_
_entity_poly.entity_id
_entity_poly.type
_entity_poly.pdbx_seq_one_letter_code
_entity_poly.pdbx_strand_id
1 'polypeptide(L)'
;RLVKGLVSEKERWSQAIVQYEKQRETLCGDILVTSAFVSYMGYFTSQYREELLKNVWIPFLRSQKVSVPLTDGLDPVLVLTDDATIAAWYNQGLPNDRMSTENAAILTTSERWPLIIDPQQQGVKWIRKQFGPELKVV
;
A
#
# COMPACT_ATOMS: atom_id res chain seq x y z
N ARG A 1 -24.98 30.25 10.04
CA ARG A 1 -24.47 29.16 9.17
C ARG A 1 -23.01 28.81 9.48
N LEU A 2 -22.12 29.78 9.72
CA LEU A 2 -20.71 29.54 10.09
C LEU A 2 -20.52 28.77 11.42
N VAL A 3 -21.28 29.10 12.47
CA VAL A 3 -21.16 28.47 13.80
C VAL A 3 -21.47 26.97 13.78
N LYS A 4 -22.45 26.53 12.98
CA LYS A 4 -22.78 25.09 12.84
C LYS A 4 -21.67 24.32 12.12
N GLY A 5 -21.03 24.92 11.11
CA GLY A 5 -19.87 24.33 10.42
C GLY A 5 -18.64 24.21 11.33
N LEU A 6 -18.44 25.16 12.25
CA LEU A 6 -17.36 25.10 13.24
C LEU A 6 -17.56 23.98 14.27
N VAL A 7 -18.81 23.68 14.63
CA VAL A 7 -19.14 22.56 15.53
C VAL A 7 -18.86 21.22 14.86
N SER A 8 -19.30 21.01 13.62
CA SER A 8 -19.00 19.78 12.87
C SER A 8 -17.50 19.61 12.62
N GLU A 9 -16.79 20.71 12.36
CA GLU A 9 -15.35 20.67 12.17
C GLU A 9 -14.62 20.32 13.47
N LYS A 10 -15.04 20.88 14.60
CA LYS A 10 -14.51 20.51 15.92
C LYS A 10 -14.70 19.02 16.21
N GLU A 11 -15.87 18.46 15.91
CA GLU A 11 -16.13 17.02 16.08
C GLU A 11 -15.22 16.17 15.19
N ARG A 12 -15.09 16.53 13.90
CA ARG A 12 -14.21 15.85 12.95
C ARG A 12 -12.75 15.85 13.40
N TRP A 13 -12.24 16.98 13.88
CA TRP A 13 -10.87 17.09 14.38
C TRP A 13 -10.67 16.29 15.66
N SER A 14 -11.67 16.29 16.54
CA SER A 14 -11.62 15.51 17.78
C SER A 14 -11.56 14.01 17.48
N GLN A 15 -12.31 13.52 16.50
CA GLN A 15 -12.23 12.14 16.01
C GLN A 15 -10.88 11.84 15.35
N ALA A 16 -10.35 12.77 14.54
CA ALA A 16 -9.05 12.60 13.90
C ALA A 16 -7.92 12.48 14.93
N ILE A 17 -7.94 13.27 16.01
CA ILE A 17 -6.94 13.18 17.09
C ILE A 17 -6.92 11.78 17.71
N VAL A 18 -8.09 11.24 18.05
CA VAL A 18 -8.21 9.87 18.62
C VAL A 18 -7.68 8.82 17.63
N GLN A 19 -7.98 8.99 16.34
CA GLN A 19 -7.46 8.11 15.30
C GLN A 19 -5.93 8.21 15.17
N TYR A 20 -5.37 9.41 15.22
CA TYR A 20 -3.92 9.63 15.15
C TYR A 20 -3.18 9.06 16.35
N GLU A 21 -3.77 9.14 17.55
CA GLU A 21 -3.20 8.51 18.74
C GLU A 21 -3.12 6.99 18.58
N LYS A 22 -4.18 6.36 18.06
CA LYS A 22 -4.18 4.92 17.74
C LYS A 22 -3.14 4.58 16.67
N GLN A 23 -3.08 5.36 15.59
CA GLN A 23 -2.11 5.14 14.51
C GLN A 23 -0.67 5.29 14.99
N ARG A 24 -0.40 6.22 15.91
CA ARG A 24 0.93 6.41 16.49
C ARG A 24 1.43 5.16 17.22
N GLU A 25 0.53 4.43 17.87
CA GLU A 25 0.88 3.19 18.59
C GLU A 25 1.19 2.03 17.64
N THR A 26 0.48 1.94 16.51
CA THR A 26 0.63 0.84 15.52
C THR A 26 1.65 1.14 14.43
N LEU A 27 2.05 2.40 14.25
CA LEU A 27 2.87 2.87 13.14
C LEU A 27 4.13 2.01 12.91
N CYS A 28 4.89 1.72 13.96
CA CYS A 28 6.12 0.93 13.83
C CYS A 28 5.85 -0.49 13.30
N GLY A 29 4.78 -1.14 13.76
CA GLY A 29 4.40 -2.47 13.27
C GLY A 29 3.88 -2.42 11.84
N ASP A 30 3.05 -1.42 11.53
CA ASP A 30 2.48 -1.23 10.20
C ASP A 30 3.58 -1.01 9.15
N ILE A 31 4.58 -0.18 9.47
CA ILE A 31 5.76 0.04 8.63
C ILE A 31 6.61 -1.22 8.52
N LEU A 32 6.85 -1.95 9.62
CA LEU A 32 7.63 -3.20 9.58
C LEU A 32 7.04 -4.20 8.58
N VAL A 33 5.73 -4.44 8.65
CA VAL A 33 5.03 -5.36 7.75
C VAL A 33 5.02 -4.84 6.32
N THR A 34 4.80 -3.55 6.13
CA THR A 34 4.77 -2.92 4.81
C THR A 34 6.15 -2.95 4.14
N SER A 35 7.22 -2.69 4.87
CA SER A 35 8.60 -2.80 4.36
C SER A 35 8.95 -4.24 3.98
N ALA A 36 8.52 -5.22 4.79
CA ALA A 36 8.67 -6.64 4.45
C ALA A 36 7.87 -7.01 3.19
N PHE A 37 6.66 -6.45 3.03
CA PHE A 37 5.84 -6.63 1.84
C PHE A 37 6.58 -6.18 0.58
N VAL A 38 7.08 -4.94 0.56
CA VAL A 38 7.84 -4.40 -0.59
C VAL A 38 9.11 -5.21 -0.87
N SER A 39 9.80 -5.64 0.19
CA SER A 39 11.10 -6.32 0.06
C SER A 39 10.99 -7.76 -0.44
N TYR A 40 9.94 -8.49 -0.06
CA TYR A 40 9.86 -9.94 -0.26
C TYR A 40 8.69 -10.41 -1.13
N MET A 41 7.60 -9.63 -1.27
CA MET A 41 6.39 -10.15 -1.91
C MET A 41 6.37 -10.03 -3.44
N GLY A 42 7.30 -9.29 -4.04
CA GLY A 42 7.27 -8.97 -5.48
C GLY A 42 7.14 -10.17 -6.43
N TYR A 43 7.70 -11.34 -6.09
CA TYR A 43 7.70 -12.52 -6.95
C TYR A 43 6.63 -13.58 -6.60
N PHE A 44 5.86 -13.38 -5.52
CA PHE A 44 4.86 -14.34 -5.08
C PHE A 44 3.49 -14.11 -5.72
N THR A 45 2.67 -15.17 -5.77
CA THR A 45 1.28 -15.10 -6.23
C THR A 45 0.39 -14.39 -5.21
N SER A 46 -0.71 -13.77 -5.66
CA SER A 46 -1.64 -13.05 -4.77
C SER A 46 -2.14 -13.90 -3.60
N GLN A 47 -2.51 -15.17 -3.86
CA GLN A 47 -2.95 -16.08 -2.80
C GLN A 47 -1.85 -16.33 -1.75
N TYR A 48 -0.61 -16.53 -2.19
CA TYR A 48 0.49 -16.79 -1.27
C TYR A 48 0.88 -15.55 -0.46
N ARG A 49 0.78 -14.34 -1.07
CA ARG A 49 0.94 -13.07 -0.35
C ARG A 49 -0.09 -12.94 0.77
N GLU A 50 -1.35 -13.24 0.49
CA GLU A 50 -2.42 -13.19 1.49
C GLU A 50 -2.19 -14.19 2.63
N GLU A 51 -1.79 -15.42 2.30
CA GLU A 51 -1.47 -16.45 3.28
C GLU A 51 -0.30 -16.02 4.18
N LEU A 52 0.81 -15.55 3.59
CA LEU A 52 1.97 -15.07 4.34
C LEU A 52 1.59 -13.90 5.25
N LEU A 53 0.86 -12.91 4.74
CA LEU A 53 0.52 -11.72 5.51
C LEU A 53 -0.42 -12.06 6.67
N LYS A 54 -1.55 -12.71 6.37
CA LYS A 54 -2.65 -12.91 7.33
C LYS A 54 -2.43 -14.09 8.26
N ASN A 55 -1.85 -15.18 7.78
CA ASN A 55 -1.77 -16.43 8.53
C ASN A 55 -0.37 -16.69 9.11
N VAL A 56 0.67 -16.02 8.61
CA VAL A 56 2.04 -16.22 9.08
C VAL A 56 2.59 -14.98 9.78
N TRP A 57 2.74 -13.85 9.08
CA TRP A 57 3.45 -12.67 9.58
C TRP A 57 2.68 -11.96 10.70
N ILE A 58 1.41 -11.61 10.49
CA ILE A 58 0.60 -10.94 11.51
C ILE A 58 0.47 -11.81 12.79
N PRO A 59 0.11 -13.12 12.70
CA PRO A 59 0.05 -13.98 13.88
C PRO A 59 1.40 -14.17 14.57
N PHE A 60 2.49 -14.26 13.80
CA PHE A 60 3.84 -14.33 14.35
C PHE A 60 4.17 -13.07 15.16
N LEU A 61 3.95 -11.88 14.61
CA LEU A 61 4.24 -10.61 15.28
C LEU A 61 3.40 -10.40 16.55
N ARG A 62 2.15 -10.87 16.53
CA ARG A 62 1.24 -10.83 17.70
C ARG A 62 1.59 -11.86 18.78
N SER A 63 2.23 -12.97 18.43
CA SER A 63 2.60 -14.03 19.39
C SER A 63 3.96 -13.82 20.06
N GLN A 64 4.69 -12.76 19.72
CA GLN A 64 5.95 -12.42 20.37
C GLN A 64 5.76 -12.09 21.86
N LYS A 65 6.79 -12.34 22.68
CA LYS A 65 6.77 -12.03 24.13
C LYS A 65 6.39 -10.57 24.40
N VAL A 66 6.90 -9.66 23.57
CA VAL A 66 6.44 -8.28 23.48
C VAL A 66 5.67 -8.20 22.16
N SER A 67 4.34 -8.14 22.25
CA SER A 67 3.48 -8.06 21.07
C SER A 67 3.76 -6.79 20.29
N VAL A 68 3.88 -6.91 18.96
CA VAL A 68 4.05 -5.77 18.07
C VAL A 68 2.66 -5.18 17.77
N PRO A 69 2.37 -3.93 18.15
CA PRO A 69 1.10 -3.29 17.83
C PRO A 69 0.95 -3.12 16.31
N LEU A 70 -0.21 -3.50 15.79
CA LEU A 70 -0.53 -3.50 14.35
C LEU A 70 -1.96 -3.03 14.17
N THR A 71 -2.21 -2.26 13.11
CA THR A 71 -3.56 -1.89 12.71
C THR A 71 -4.35 -3.15 12.34
N ASP A 72 -5.57 -3.28 12.87
CA ASP A 72 -6.46 -4.37 12.49
C ASP A 72 -6.87 -4.21 11.02
N GLY A 73 -6.71 -5.29 10.25
CA GLY A 73 -6.95 -5.24 8.81
C GLY A 73 -5.92 -4.42 8.03
N LEU A 74 -4.69 -4.30 8.55
CA LEU A 74 -3.58 -3.65 7.87
C LEU A 74 -3.47 -4.10 6.40
N ASP A 75 -3.49 -3.11 5.52
CA ASP A 75 -3.28 -3.29 4.09
C ASP A 75 -2.01 -2.52 3.67
N PRO A 76 -0.91 -3.23 3.34
CA PRO A 76 0.33 -2.60 2.89
C PRO A 76 0.15 -1.65 1.70
N VAL A 77 -0.80 -1.93 0.80
CA VAL A 77 -1.04 -1.07 -0.38
C VAL A 77 -1.57 0.29 0.05
N LEU A 78 -2.47 0.34 1.04
CA LEU A 78 -3.02 1.60 1.56
C LEU A 78 -2.01 2.39 2.41
N VAL A 79 -0.94 1.74 2.89
CA VAL A 79 0.18 2.43 3.56
C VAL A 79 1.12 3.07 2.54
N LEU A 80 1.32 2.41 1.39
CA LEU A 80 2.25 2.83 0.34
C LEU A 80 1.65 3.83 -0.65
N THR A 81 0.33 3.88 -0.76
CA THR A 81 -0.39 4.57 -1.84
C THR A 81 -1.67 5.22 -1.34
N ASP A 82 -2.21 6.13 -2.15
CA ASP A 82 -3.53 6.73 -1.94
C ASP A 82 -4.47 6.45 -3.13
N ASP A 83 -5.78 6.66 -2.91
CA ASP A 83 -6.82 6.40 -3.91
C ASP A 83 -6.61 7.20 -5.20
N ALA A 84 -6.02 8.40 -5.12
CA ALA A 84 -5.77 9.24 -6.28
C ALA A 84 -4.65 8.64 -7.15
N THR A 85 -3.61 8.10 -6.53
CA THR A 85 -2.50 7.40 -7.18
C THR A 85 -2.98 6.12 -7.85
N ILE A 86 -3.79 5.32 -7.16
CA ILE A 86 -4.38 4.09 -7.72
C ILE A 86 -5.27 4.43 -8.92
N ALA A 87 -6.12 5.45 -8.82
CA ALA A 87 -6.95 5.90 -9.91
C ALA A 87 -6.12 6.38 -11.12
N ALA A 88 -4.99 7.06 -10.87
CA ALA A 88 -4.07 7.46 -11.93
C ALA A 88 -3.48 6.23 -12.64
N TRP A 89 -3.10 5.18 -11.92
CA TRP A 89 -2.59 3.94 -12.52
C TRP A 89 -3.63 3.25 -13.41
N TYR A 90 -4.87 3.17 -12.97
CA TYR A 90 -5.96 2.62 -13.79
C TYR A 90 -6.18 3.45 -15.07
N ASN A 91 -6.15 4.78 -14.96
CA ASN A 91 -6.21 5.65 -16.13
C ASN A 91 -4.99 5.47 -17.06
N GLN A 92 -3.84 5.05 -16.53
CA GLN A 92 -2.63 4.72 -17.28
C GLN A 92 -2.64 3.27 -17.82
N GLY A 93 -3.73 2.52 -17.67
CA GLY A 93 -3.89 1.19 -18.24
C GLY A 93 -3.37 0.06 -17.36
N LEU A 94 -3.09 0.31 -16.08
CA LEU A 94 -2.92 -0.76 -15.10
C LEU A 94 -4.26 -1.51 -14.97
N PRO A 95 -4.26 -2.85 -15.01
CA PRO A 95 -5.48 -3.62 -14.76
C PRO A 95 -6.08 -3.31 -13.38
N ASN A 96 -7.40 -3.26 -13.30
CA ASN A 96 -8.13 -3.01 -12.05
C ASN A 96 -8.33 -4.31 -11.26
N ASP A 97 -7.23 -4.93 -10.88
CA ASP A 97 -7.20 -6.10 -10.02
C ASP A 97 -6.18 -5.90 -8.89
N ARG A 98 -6.39 -6.61 -7.78
CA ARG A 98 -5.59 -6.46 -6.57
C ARG A 98 -4.10 -6.75 -6.81
N MET A 99 -3.78 -7.78 -7.59
CA MET A 99 -2.40 -8.19 -7.84
C MET A 99 -1.65 -7.12 -8.65
N SER A 100 -2.31 -6.53 -9.65
CA SER A 100 -1.76 -5.43 -10.44
C SER A 100 -1.49 -4.19 -9.57
N THR A 101 -2.41 -3.81 -8.68
CA THR A 101 -2.23 -2.69 -7.76
C THR A 101 -1.10 -2.93 -6.76
N GLU A 102 -1.00 -4.14 -6.20
CA GLU A 102 0.13 -4.53 -5.34
C GLU A 102 1.46 -4.47 -6.07
N ASN A 103 1.52 -4.98 -7.30
CA ASN A 103 2.74 -4.94 -8.12
C ASN A 103 3.15 -3.50 -8.45
N ALA A 104 2.19 -2.63 -8.77
CA ALA A 104 2.43 -1.22 -9.00
C ALA A 104 2.93 -0.50 -7.74
N ALA A 105 2.35 -0.80 -6.58
CA ALA A 105 2.80 -0.27 -5.30
C ALA A 105 4.25 -0.69 -5.00
N ILE A 106 4.59 -1.96 -5.18
CA ILE A 106 5.97 -2.44 -5.02
C ILE A 106 6.91 -1.75 -6.03
N LEU A 107 6.52 -1.67 -7.30
CA LEU A 107 7.35 -1.07 -8.35
C LEU A 107 7.68 0.40 -8.07
N THR A 108 6.69 1.17 -7.63
CA THR A 108 6.79 2.62 -7.44
C THR A 108 7.46 3.02 -6.13
N THR A 109 7.49 2.12 -5.14
CA THR A 109 8.11 2.36 -3.82
C THR A 109 9.46 1.66 -3.63
N SER A 110 9.86 0.79 -4.56
CA SER A 110 11.17 0.13 -4.53
C SER A 110 12.29 1.10 -4.86
N GLU A 111 13.30 1.18 -3.99
CA GLU A 111 14.54 1.93 -4.28
C GLU A 111 15.45 1.20 -5.29
N ARG A 112 15.29 -0.13 -5.42
CA ARG A 112 16.03 -0.95 -6.37
C ARG A 112 15.30 -1.02 -7.70
N TRP A 113 16.04 -1.31 -8.76
CA TRP A 113 15.51 -1.55 -10.10
C TRP A 113 14.73 -2.88 -10.16
N PRO A 114 13.39 -2.87 -10.22
CA PRO A 114 12.62 -4.10 -10.23
C PRO A 114 12.65 -4.74 -11.62
N LEU A 115 12.85 -6.06 -11.67
CA LEU A 115 12.71 -6.83 -12.91
C LEU A 115 11.25 -7.26 -13.07
N ILE A 116 10.63 -6.88 -14.19
CA ILE A 116 9.23 -7.21 -14.48
C ILE A 116 9.16 -8.45 -15.36
N ILE A 117 8.40 -9.45 -14.92
CA ILE A 117 8.03 -10.63 -15.72
C ILE A 117 6.62 -10.42 -16.25
N ASP A 118 6.48 -10.03 -17.51
CA ASP A 118 5.21 -9.59 -18.10
C ASP A 118 4.94 -10.27 -19.46
N PRO A 119 4.44 -11.52 -19.46
CA PRO A 119 4.14 -12.24 -20.69
C PRO A 119 3.00 -11.60 -21.50
N GLN A 120 2.12 -10.83 -20.85
CA GLN A 120 0.97 -10.18 -21.48
C GLN A 120 1.27 -8.77 -21.99
N GLN A 121 2.48 -8.27 -21.75
CA GLN A 121 2.91 -6.91 -22.09
C GLN A 121 1.98 -5.82 -21.51
N GLN A 122 1.39 -6.04 -20.34
CA GLN A 122 0.54 -5.08 -19.67
C GLN A 122 1.35 -4.06 -18.87
N GLY A 123 2.33 -4.52 -18.10
CA GLY A 123 3.23 -3.68 -17.31
C GLY A 123 4.03 -2.72 -18.19
N VAL A 124 4.53 -3.19 -19.33
CA VAL A 124 5.27 -2.31 -20.27
C VAL A 124 4.38 -1.21 -20.87
N LYS A 125 3.10 -1.51 -21.16
CA LYS A 125 2.15 -0.51 -21.66
C LYS A 125 1.85 0.55 -20.59
N TRP A 126 1.65 0.10 -19.35
CA TRP A 126 1.43 0.98 -18.21
C TRP A 126 2.64 1.92 -17.98
N ILE A 127 3.86 1.39 -17.91
CA ILE A 127 5.10 2.18 -17.72
C ILE A 127 5.27 3.23 -18.84
N ARG A 128 5.06 2.82 -20.10
CA ARG A 128 5.13 3.75 -21.25
C ARG A 128 4.13 4.89 -21.12
N LYS A 129 2.93 4.61 -20.61
CA LYS A 129 1.90 5.63 -20.41
C LYS A 129 2.17 6.52 -19.19
N GLN A 130 2.75 5.95 -18.13
CA GLN A 130 3.10 6.66 -16.90
C GLN A 130 4.21 7.70 -17.13
N PHE A 131 5.31 7.32 -17.78
CA PHE A 131 6.46 8.20 -18.01
C PHE A 131 6.40 8.96 -19.34
N GLY A 132 5.54 8.52 -20.26
CA GLY A 132 5.29 9.19 -21.53
C GLY A 132 6.58 9.54 -22.29
N PRO A 133 6.79 10.83 -22.67
CA PRO A 133 7.94 11.25 -23.45
C PRO A 133 9.28 11.22 -22.68
N GLU A 134 9.24 11.15 -21.34
CA GLU A 134 10.45 11.10 -20.52
C GLU A 134 11.10 9.71 -20.51
N LEU A 135 10.34 8.68 -20.91
CA LEU A 135 10.83 7.31 -20.96
C LEU A 135 11.82 7.11 -22.10
N LYS A 136 13.06 6.75 -21.75
CA LYS A 136 14.07 6.28 -22.70
C LYS A 136 14.11 4.76 -22.69
N VAL A 137 13.87 4.15 -23.85
CA VAL A 137 13.98 2.70 -24.06
C VAL A 137 15.35 2.41 -24.67
N VAL A 138 16.13 1.58 -24.00
CA VAL A 138 17.50 1.20 -24.39
C VAL A 138 17.51 -0.26 -24.83
#